data_AF-A0A1G3HUK2-F1
#
_entry.id   AF-A0A1G3HUK2-F1
#
_cell.length_a   1.000
_cell.length_b   1.000
_cell.length_c   1.000
_cell.angle_alpha   90.00
_cell.angle_beta   90.00
_cell.angle_gamma   90.00
#
_symmetry.space_group_name_H-M   'P 1'
#
loop_
_entity.id
_entity.type
_entity.pdbx_description
1 polymer ?
#
loop_
_entity_poly.entity_id
_entity_poly.type
_entity_poly.pdbx_seq_one_letter_code
_entity_poly.pdbx_strand_id
1 'polypeptide(L)'
;MVSAAQAQMIRPPAFMGGIPGMSQFQAIQMQRQQARTLLYREALEELRKNPAAADVPECPVGQSPKGGQCLARPEPAAVVPAPTPVAAPAPAPAPVTAAVSSPAPAVQAPAAVAAVPQAAPAPASVRRRFAVLVGNNAYATPIPSLETPIADVSKIADVLQTRFGFETQIVKDAGKAKIIEALNTIAAEAKPEDAVLLMYAGHGYLMDDIKMGYWIPVDASVKTAQGWISNSDISKLLAAIRARQLILVSDSCYSGSLTKEQKVAQGREMKPEEILKQRSVLVFSSGADEPVSDEGKEGHSIFAWNLIKTLQSTGSLTPGAKIWSAVSKDVSKEYPQQPQYGAVVSAGHIEGGDFLFQLPK
;
A
#
# COMPACT_ATOMS: atom_id res chain seq x y z
N MET A 1 22.28 -8.18 -31.63
CA MET A 1 21.18 -7.48 -32.33
C MET A 1 19.96 -8.38 -32.28
N VAL A 2 19.07 -8.16 -31.32
CA VAL A 2 17.81 -8.90 -31.27
C VAL A 2 16.87 -8.23 -32.27
N SER A 3 16.46 -8.99 -33.28
CA SER A 3 15.65 -8.51 -34.42
C SER A 3 14.32 -7.93 -33.95
N ALA A 4 13.86 -6.87 -34.63
CA ALA A 4 12.56 -6.21 -34.45
C ALA A 4 11.35 -7.18 -34.45
N ALA A 5 11.54 -8.41 -34.95
CA ALA A 5 10.55 -9.48 -34.92
C ALA A 5 10.22 -10.02 -33.50
N GLN A 6 11.13 -9.93 -32.52
CA GLN A 6 10.83 -10.36 -31.14
C GLN A 6 10.06 -9.31 -30.33
N ALA A 7 10.14 -8.03 -30.70
CA ALA A 7 9.37 -6.96 -30.07
C ALA A 7 7.87 -7.01 -30.46
N GLN A 8 7.55 -7.61 -31.62
CA GLN A 8 6.16 -7.79 -32.07
C GLN A 8 5.42 -8.97 -31.42
N MET A 9 6.13 -9.92 -30.80
CA MET A 9 5.48 -11.02 -30.05
C MET A 9 5.00 -10.60 -28.65
N ILE A 10 5.31 -9.37 -28.23
CA ILE A 10 4.98 -8.83 -26.91
C ILE A 10 3.79 -7.85 -26.97
N ARG A 11 3.41 -7.41 -28.18
CA ARG A 11 2.20 -6.59 -28.38
C ARG A 11 1.03 -7.49 -28.79
N PRO A 12 -0.05 -7.57 -28.00
CA PRO A 12 -1.20 -8.38 -28.33
C PRO A 12 -1.94 -7.82 -29.56
N PRO A 13 -2.63 -8.68 -30.32
CA PRO A 13 -3.60 -8.22 -31.30
C PRO A 13 -4.79 -7.56 -30.58
N ALA A 14 -5.26 -6.42 -31.11
CA ALA A 14 -6.52 -5.83 -30.66
C ALA A 14 -7.67 -6.83 -30.87
N PHE A 15 -8.47 -7.11 -29.84
CA PHE A 15 -9.62 -8.00 -29.95
C PHE A 15 -10.71 -7.35 -30.81
N MET A 16 -10.72 -7.64 -32.11
CA MET A 16 -11.82 -7.26 -33.02
C MET A 16 -13.15 -8.00 -32.75
N GLY A 17 -13.27 -8.75 -31.65
CA GLY A 17 -14.38 -9.69 -31.39
C GLY A 17 -15.18 -9.51 -30.10
N GLY A 18 -14.95 -8.45 -29.31
CA GLY A 18 -15.62 -8.24 -28.01
C GLY A 18 -14.85 -8.81 -26.81
N ILE A 19 -15.45 -8.76 -25.62
CA ILE A 19 -14.82 -9.18 -24.35
C ILE A 19 -14.44 -10.68 -24.43
N PRO A 20 -13.16 -11.05 -24.22
CA PRO A 20 -12.75 -12.45 -24.22
C PRO A 20 -13.56 -13.28 -23.21
N GLY A 21 -13.99 -14.48 -23.61
CA GLY A 21 -14.55 -15.43 -22.64
C GLY A 21 -13.52 -15.76 -21.54
N MET A 22 -13.98 -16.16 -20.35
CA MET A 22 -13.09 -16.39 -19.18
C MET A 22 -11.90 -17.32 -19.47
N SER A 23 -12.10 -18.37 -20.29
CA SER A 23 -11.03 -19.29 -20.69
C SER A 23 -9.99 -18.65 -21.61
N GLN A 24 -10.44 -17.82 -22.56
CA GLN A 24 -9.54 -17.07 -23.44
C GLN A 24 -8.75 -16.04 -22.64
N PHE A 25 -9.42 -15.34 -21.73
CA PHE A 25 -8.76 -14.40 -20.82
C PHE A 25 -7.68 -15.08 -19.96
N GLN A 26 -8.01 -16.21 -19.34
CA GLN A 26 -7.04 -16.99 -18.56
C GLN A 26 -5.84 -17.44 -19.40
N ALA A 27 -6.08 -17.86 -20.66
CA ALA A 27 -4.99 -18.24 -21.57
C ALA A 27 -4.08 -17.04 -21.91
N ILE A 28 -4.65 -15.86 -22.15
CA ILE A 28 -3.89 -14.63 -22.42
C ILE A 28 -3.05 -14.24 -21.20
N GLN A 29 -3.64 -14.23 -20.00
CA GLN A 29 -2.90 -13.91 -18.78
C GLN A 29 -1.77 -14.93 -18.52
N MET A 30 -2.04 -16.22 -18.74
CA MET A 30 -1.01 -17.25 -18.64
C MET A 30 0.13 -17.03 -19.63
N GLN A 31 -0.16 -16.71 -20.89
CA GLN A 31 0.86 -16.42 -21.90
C GLN A 31 1.69 -15.19 -21.54
N ARG A 32 1.05 -14.10 -21.07
CA ARG A 32 1.74 -12.90 -20.61
C ARG A 32 2.66 -13.20 -19.43
N GLN A 33 2.16 -13.93 -18.44
CA GLN A 33 2.95 -14.33 -17.27
C GLN A 33 4.13 -15.23 -17.68
N GLN A 34 3.95 -16.15 -18.64
CA GLN A 34 5.05 -16.95 -19.19
C GLN A 34 6.10 -16.09 -19.90
N ALA A 35 5.69 -15.19 -20.80
CA ALA A 35 6.60 -14.30 -21.51
C ALA A 35 7.43 -13.44 -20.55
N ARG A 36 6.81 -12.92 -19.48
CA ARG A 36 7.50 -12.18 -18.42
C ARG A 36 8.45 -13.04 -17.60
N THR A 37 8.03 -14.25 -17.25
CA THR A 37 8.90 -15.20 -16.53
C THR A 37 10.16 -15.48 -17.33
N LEU A 38 10.04 -15.56 -18.67
CA LEU A 38 11.19 -15.70 -19.56
C LEU A 38 12.02 -14.42 -19.66
N LEU A 39 11.37 -13.25 -19.76
CA LEU A 39 12.02 -11.94 -19.79
C LEU A 39 12.90 -11.72 -18.57
N TYR A 40 12.38 -12.02 -17.38
CA TYR A 40 13.03 -11.79 -16.09
C TYR A 40 13.79 -13.00 -15.54
N ARG A 41 14.01 -14.06 -16.34
CA ARG A 41 14.52 -15.35 -15.86
C ARG A 41 15.76 -15.23 -14.97
N GLU A 42 16.76 -14.47 -15.41
CA GLU A 42 18.03 -14.29 -14.68
C GLU A 42 17.82 -13.58 -13.34
N ALA A 43 17.06 -12.48 -13.31
CA ALA A 43 16.73 -11.77 -12.07
C ALA A 43 15.91 -12.65 -11.10
N LEU A 44 15.00 -13.47 -11.63
CA LEU A 44 14.20 -14.40 -10.81
C LEU A 44 15.06 -15.55 -10.25
N GLU A 45 16.04 -16.05 -11.00
CA GLU A 45 17.01 -17.02 -10.49
C GLU A 45 17.91 -16.42 -9.40
N GLU A 46 18.33 -15.17 -9.57
CA GLU A 46 19.04 -14.42 -8.53
C GLU A 46 18.20 -14.33 -7.25
N LEU A 47 16.93 -13.91 -7.34
CA LEU A 47 16.03 -13.81 -6.19
C LEU A 47 15.79 -15.15 -5.50
N ARG A 48 15.74 -16.26 -6.25
CA ARG A 48 15.63 -17.60 -5.63
C ARG A 48 16.87 -18.00 -4.85
N LYS A 49 18.06 -17.56 -5.28
CA LYS A 49 19.34 -17.83 -4.59
C LYS A 49 19.56 -16.85 -3.43
N ASN A 50 19.17 -15.60 -3.62
CA ASN A 50 19.31 -14.50 -2.68
C ASN A 50 18.02 -13.66 -2.68
N PRO A 51 17.04 -13.98 -1.83
CA PRO A 51 15.79 -13.22 -1.74
C PRO A 51 15.99 -11.74 -1.41
N ALA A 52 17.09 -11.40 -0.75
CA ALA A 52 17.45 -10.03 -0.40
C ALA A 52 18.13 -9.24 -1.53
N ALA A 53 18.27 -9.80 -2.74
CA ALA A 53 18.92 -9.11 -3.86
C ALA A 53 18.20 -7.82 -4.29
N ALA A 54 16.88 -7.74 -4.05
CA ALA A 54 16.09 -6.54 -4.28
C ALA A 54 15.96 -5.64 -3.04
N ASP A 55 16.46 -6.06 -1.88
CA ASP A 55 16.21 -5.34 -0.63
C ASP A 55 16.92 -3.99 -0.63
N VAL A 56 16.23 -2.99 -0.10
CA VAL A 56 16.79 -1.68 0.19
C VAL A 56 17.35 -1.72 1.62
N PRO A 57 18.63 -1.38 1.82
CA PRO A 57 19.21 -1.37 3.16
C PRO A 57 18.52 -0.32 4.04
N GLU A 58 18.48 -0.55 5.35
CA GLU A 58 18.01 0.48 6.28
C GLU A 58 19.04 1.59 6.44
N CYS A 59 18.57 2.81 6.69
CA CYS A 59 19.48 3.91 6.95
C CYS A 59 20.26 3.69 8.26
N PRO A 60 21.57 4.03 8.29
CA PRO A 60 22.35 4.02 9.52
C PRO A 60 21.71 4.89 10.60
N VAL A 61 21.88 4.51 11.88
CA VAL A 61 21.37 5.28 13.03
C VAL A 61 21.87 6.72 12.96
N GLY A 62 20.96 7.69 13.05
CA GLY A 62 21.29 9.12 13.03
C GLY A 62 21.51 9.71 11.64
N GLN A 63 21.32 8.95 10.56
CA GLN A 63 21.38 9.48 9.18
C GLN A 63 20.00 9.55 8.55
N SER A 64 19.70 10.70 7.93
CA SER A 64 18.51 10.85 7.11
C SER A 64 18.66 10.10 5.79
N PRO A 65 17.58 9.49 5.25
CA PRO A 65 17.57 8.87 3.93
C PRO A 65 17.81 9.93 2.84
N LYS A 66 19.08 10.15 2.46
CA LYS A 66 19.41 11.05 1.35
C LYS A 66 19.40 10.27 0.02
N GLY A 67 18.68 10.79 -0.98
CA GLY A 67 18.69 10.26 -2.35
C GLY A 67 18.16 8.84 -2.53
N GLY A 68 17.32 8.35 -1.61
CA GLY A 68 16.63 7.06 -1.74
C GLY A 68 17.53 5.81 -1.66
N GLN A 69 18.73 5.94 -1.09
CA GLN A 69 19.70 4.85 -0.97
C GLN A 69 19.36 3.87 0.16
N CYS A 70 18.49 4.26 1.07
CA CYS A 70 18.11 3.46 2.23
C CYS A 70 16.67 3.74 2.67
N LEU A 71 16.08 2.80 3.41
CA LEU A 71 14.75 2.94 3.99
C LEU A 71 14.83 3.73 5.31
N ALA A 72 13.96 4.73 5.46
CA ALA A 72 13.75 5.34 6.76
C ALA A 72 13.32 4.27 7.77
N ARG A 73 13.99 4.23 8.92
CA ARG A 73 13.53 3.39 10.03
C ARG A 73 12.24 3.96 10.58
N PRO A 74 11.22 3.13 10.85
CA PRO A 74 10.14 3.54 11.72
C PRO A 74 10.77 3.93 13.06
N GLU A 75 10.60 5.19 13.47
CA GLU A 75 10.89 5.57 14.85
C GLU A 75 10.02 4.65 15.73
N PRO A 76 10.55 4.02 16.80
CA PRO A 76 9.75 3.12 17.62
C PRO A 76 8.50 3.89 18.04
N ALA A 77 7.36 3.47 17.50
CA ALA A 77 6.08 4.03 17.88
C ALA A 77 6.05 3.98 19.40
N ALA A 78 5.81 5.11 20.06
CA ALA A 78 5.57 5.14 21.50
C ALA A 78 4.58 4.01 21.78
N VAL A 79 5.09 2.96 22.42
CA VAL A 79 4.37 1.70 22.61
C VAL A 79 3.08 2.07 23.31
N VAL A 80 1.95 1.99 22.60
CA VAL A 80 0.67 2.00 23.26
C VAL A 80 0.65 0.69 24.04
N PRO A 81 0.71 0.69 25.38
CA PRO A 81 0.71 -0.55 26.11
C PRO A 81 -0.57 -1.30 25.76
N ALA A 82 -0.43 -2.57 25.40
CA ALA A 82 -1.56 -3.47 25.24
C ALA A 82 -2.46 -3.35 26.49
N PRO A 83 -3.79 -3.36 26.35
CA PRO A 83 -4.66 -3.37 27.52
C PRO A 83 -4.28 -4.59 28.36
N THR A 84 -3.87 -4.34 29.60
CA THR A 84 -3.67 -5.38 30.60
C THR A 84 -4.90 -6.28 30.62
N PRO A 85 -4.76 -7.61 30.54
CA PRO A 85 -5.91 -8.50 30.63
C PRO A 85 -6.61 -8.21 31.95
N VAL A 86 -7.89 -7.85 31.87
CA VAL A 86 -8.75 -7.70 33.04
C VAL A 86 -8.78 -9.08 33.70
N ALA A 87 -8.12 -9.18 34.85
CA ALA A 87 -8.15 -10.39 35.67
C ALA A 87 -9.62 -10.72 35.95
N ALA A 88 -10.02 -11.95 35.60
CA ALA A 88 -11.30 -12.50 36.00
C ALA A 88 -11.44 -12.40 37.53
N PRO A 89 -12.63 -12.06 38.07
CA PRO A 89 -12.81 -12.01 39.51
C PRO A 89 -12.64 -13.42 40.09
N ALA A 90 -11.69 -13.58 41.00
CA ALA A 90 -11.54 -14.79 41.80
C ALA A 90 -12.76 -14.99 42.72
N PRO A 91 -13.17 -16.24 43.01
CA PRO A 91 -14.30 -16.51 43.88
C PRO A 91 -13.97 -16.15 45.35
N ALA A 92 -15.00 -15.71 46.07
CA ALA A 92 -14.94 -15.26 47.47
C ALA A 92 -14.40 -16.33 48.44
N PRO A 93 -13.66 -15.96 49.50
CA PRO A 93 -13.17 -16.91 50.49
C PRO A 93 -14.23 -17.20 51.57
N ALA A 94 -14.25 -18.45 52.03
CA ALA A 94 -14.99 -18.90 53.22
C ALA A 94 -14.29 -18.42 54.51
N PRO A 95 -15.01 -18.33 55.66
CA PRO A 95 -14.48 -17.72 56.86
C PRO A 95 -13.69 -18.72 57.70
N VAL A 96 -12.55 -18.28 58.24
CA VAL A 96 -11.90 -18.94 59.37
C VAL A 96 -11.34 -17.90 60.34
N THR A 97 -11.42 -18.28 61.61
CA THR A 97 -11.43 -17.47 62.82
C THR A 97 -10.04 -17.18 63.41
N ALA A 98 -9.98 -16.03 64.09
CA ALA A 98 -9.25 -15.69 65.32
C ALA A 98 -7.70 -15.66 65.39
N ALA A 99 -7.23 -14.43 65.68
CA ALA A 99 -6.24 -13.99 66.68
C ALA A 99 -4.71 -14.25 66.49
N VAL A 100 -3.90 -13.18 66.56
CA VAL A 100 -2.99 -12.78 67.68
C VAL A 100 -1.96 -11.71 67.21
N SER A 101 -1.99 -10.55 67.91
CA SER A 101 -0.96 -9.57 68.36
C SER A 101 0.38 -9.20 67.63
N SER A 102 0.52 -7.87 67.39
CA SER A 102 1.70 -6.96 67.59
C SER A 102 2.88 -6.91 66.57
N PRO A 103 3.73 -5.84 66.56
CA PRO A 103 3.50 -4.52 65.95
C PRO A 103 4.52 -4.16 64.84
N ALA A 104 4.25 -3.06 64.13
CA ALA A 104 5.00 -2.55 62.97
C ALA A 104 6.46 -2.11 63.25
N PRO A 105 7.25 -1.95 62.17
CA PRO A 105 8.12 -0.79 62.04
C PRO A 105 7.72 0.07 60.83
N ALA A 106 7.99 1.36 60.98
CA ALA A 106 7.64 2.40 60.03
C ALA A 106 8.70 2.59 58.93
N VAL A 107 8.24 3.30 57.88
CA VAL A 107 8.99 4.11 56.90
C VAL A 107 9.60 3.38 55.70
N GLN A 108 9.01 3.60 54.53
CA GLN A 108 9.56 4.49 53.50
C GLN A 108 8.50 4.81 52.44
N ALA A 109 8.29 6.10 52.18
CA ALA A 109 7.40 6.60 51.14
C ALA A 109 8.05 6.35 49.76
N PRO A 110 7.33 5.81 48.76
CA PRO A 110 7.86 5.78 47.41
C PRO A 110 7.78 7.18 46.80
N ALA A 111 8.89 7.55 46.17
CA ALA A 111 9.10 8.78 45.43
C ALA A 111 8.02 9.00 44.35
N ALA A 112 7.77 10.28 44.06
CA ALA A 112 6.86 10.76 43.03
C ALA A 112 7.01 9.97 41.72
N VAL A 113 5.93 9.29 41.35
CA VAL A 113 5.81 8.62 40.05
C VAL A 113 5.80 9.71 38.99
N ALA A 114 6.84 9.75 38.16
CA ALA A 114 6.89 10.62 36.99
C ALA A 114 5.67 10.33 36.11
N ALA A 115 4.89 11.38 35.79
CA ALA A 115 3.72 11.28 34.95
C ALA A 115 4.11 10.71 33.58
N VAL A 116 3.51 9.59 33.22
CA VAL A 116 3.63 8.99 31.89
C VAL A 116 3.04 9.97 30.86
N PRO A 117 3.70 10.23 29.72
CA PRO A 117 3.14 11.10 28.69
C PRO A 117 1.83 10.51 28.17
N GLN A 118 0.73 11.22 28.41
CA GLN A 118 -0.60 10.84 27.94
C GLN A 118 -0.61 10.95 26.40
N ALA A 119 -0.99 9.86 25.72
CA ALA A 119 -1.13 9.85 24.26
C ALA A 119 -2.07 10.98 23.82
N ALA A 120 -1.63 11.78 22.85
CA ALA A 120 -2.40 12.93 22.35
C ALA A 120 -3.81 12.50 21.93
N PRO A 121 -4.86 13.30 22.25
CA PRO A 121 -6.23 12.99 21.87
C PRO A 121 -6.32 12.84 20.35
N ALA A 122 -7.05 11.81 19.91
CA ALA A 122 -7.23 11.54 18.50
C ALA A 122 -7.90 12.73 17.78
N PRO A 123 -7.40 13.16 16.61
CA PRO A 123 -7.96 14.30 15.91
C PRO A 123 -9.38 13.98 15.42
N ALA A 124 -10.30 14.93 15.58
CA ALA A 124 -11.67 14.83 15.09
C ALA A 124 -11.78 15.00 13.55
N SER A 125 -10.68 15.36 12.89
CA SER A 125 -10.61 15.55 11.43
C SER A 125 -9.17 15.46 10.93
N VAL A 126 -9.00 15.06 9.68
CA VAL A 126 -7.71 15.10 8.96
C VAL A 126 -7.25 16.57 8.79
N ARG A 127 -5.99 16.85 9.11
CA ARG A 127 -5.41 18.19 9.05
C ARG A 127 -4.88 18.54 7.65
N ARG A 128 -3.87 17.83 7.17
CA ARG A 128 -3.37 17.91 5.77
C ARG A 128 -3.59 16.59 5.05
N ARG A 129 -3.67 16.65 3.72
CA ARG A 129 -3.85 15.48 2.86
C ARG A 129 -2.74 15.50 1.82
N PHE A 130 -1.94 14.45 1.76
CA PHE A 130 -0.84 14.32 0.82
C PHE A 130 -1.12 13.21 -0.17
N ALA A 131 -0.76 13.41 -1.43
CA ALA A 131 -0.76 12.34 -2.41
C ALA A 131 0.58 12.29 -3.15
N VAL A 132 1.25 11.13 -3.11
CA VAL A 132 2.44 10.86 -3.93
C VAL A 132 2.07 9.82 -4.96
N LEU A 133 2.11 10.17 -6.24
CA LEU A 133 1.65 9.32 -7.33
C LEU A 133 2.79 9.06 -8.31
N VAL A 134 3.21 7.79 -8.40
CA VAL A 134 4.27 7.32 -9.29
C VAL A 134 3.66 6.69 -10.53
N GLY A 135 4.01 7.21 -11.71
CA GLY A 135 3.59 6.67 -13.00
C GLY A 135 4.78 6.40 -13.90
N ASN A 136 4.96 5.15 -14.30
CA ASN A 136 6.10 4.70 -15.10
C ASN A 136 5.65 4.16 -16.46
N ASN A 137 6.03 4.87 -17.53
CA ASN A 137 5.75 4.54 -18.92
C ASN A 137 7.03 4.11 -19.66
N ALA A 138 8.12 4.87 -19.49
CA ALA A 138 9.31 4.82 -20.34
C ALA A 138 10.36 3.82 -19.83
N TYR A 139 10.08 2.53 -19.98
CA TYR A 139 11.03 1.47 -19.63
C TYR A 139 12.12 1.31 -20.69
N ALA A 140 13.35 1.02 -20.25
CA ALA A 140 14.42 0.67 -21.15
C ALA A 140 14.22 -0.75 -21.72
N THR A 141 14.56 -0.93 -23.00
CA THR A 141 14.56 -2.27 -23.62
C THR A 141 15.47 -3.22 -22.85
N PRO A 142 15.07 -4.48 -22.64
CA PRO A 142 13.96 -5.18 -23.29
C PRO A 142 12.61 -5.12 -22.54
N ILE A 143 12.49 -4.34 -21.46
CA ILE A 143 11.22 -4.19 -20.75
C ILE A 143 10.26 -3.36 -21.62
N PRO A 144 9.04 -3.83 -21.90
CA PRO A 144 8.09 -3.08 -22.73
C PRO A 144 7.65 -1.77 -22.08
N SER A 145 7.57 -0.69 -22.85
CA SER A 145 6.97 0.56 -22.40
C SER A 145 5.46 0.42 -22.15
N LEU A 146 4.93 1.25 -21.25
CA LEU A 146 3.49 1.37 -20.99
C LEU A 146 2.98 2.74 -21.47
N GLU A 147 1.69 2.83 -21.79
CA GLU A 147 1.10 4.05 -22.38
C GLU A 147 0.29 4.87 -21.36
N THR A 148 -0.47 4.21 -20.47
CA THR A 148 -1.44 4.88 -19.58
C THR A 148 -0.91 5.37 -18.22
N PRO A 149 0.10 4.77 -17.55
CA PRO A 149 0.40 5.07 -16.15
C PRO A 149 0.59 6.56 -15.82
N ILE A 150 1.30 7.32 -16.66
CA ILE A 150 1.47 8.78 -16.46
C ILE A 150 0.13 9.53 -16.59
N ALA A 151 -0.71 9.16 -17.55
CA ALA A 151 -2.04 9.76 -17.72
C ALA A 151 -2.93 9.43 -16.51
N ASP A 152 -2.90 8.19 -16.06
CA ASP A 152 -3.64 7.68 -14.90
C ASP A 152 -3.32 8.48 -13.63
N VAL A 153 -2.04 8.56 -13.27
CA VAL A 153 -1.63 9.30 -12.07
C VAL A 153 -1.88 10.79 -12.19
N SER A 154 -1.74 11.38 -13.39
CA SER A 154 -1.99 12.80 -13.60
C SER A 154 -3.47 13.12 -13.37
N LYS A 155 -4.38 12.34 -13.95
CA LYS A 155 -5.82 12.59 -13.81
C LYS A 155 -6.32 12.33 -12.40
N ILE A 156 -5.80 11.30 -11.73
CA ILE A 156 -6.14 11.00 -10.33
C ILE A 156 -5.61 12.11 -9.41
N ALA A 157 -4.39 12.60 -9.63
CA ALA A 157 -3.85 13.75 -8.89
C ALA A 157 -4.76 14.98 -9.03
N ASP A 158 -5.20 15.31 -10.25
CA ASP A 158 -6.11 16.43 -10.48
C ASP A 158 -7.42 16.28 -9.69
N VAL A 159 -8.03 15.08 -9.68
CA VAL A 159 -9.27 14.82 -8.93
C VAL A 159 -9.03 14.93 -7.42
N LEU A 160 -7.94 14.37 -6.90
CA LEU A 160 -7.58 14.43 -5.49
C LEU A 160 -7.33 15.88 -5.03
N GLN A 161 -6.64 16.67 -5.84
CA GLN A 161 -6.37 18.07 -5.54
C GLN A 161 -7.65 18.90 -5.59
N THR A 162 -8.41 18.83 -6.69
CA THR A 162 -9.57 19.70 -6.92
C THR A 162 -10.78 19.37 -6.06
N ARG A 163 -11.04 18.08 -5.80
CA ARG A 163 -12.23 17.66 -5.03
C ARG A 163 -11.95 17.43 -3.56
N PHE A 164 -10.78 16.88 -3.23
CA PHE A 164 -10.49 16.40 -1.88
C PHE A 164 -9.45 17.26 -1.15
N GLY A 165 -8.84 18.25 -1.82
CA GLY A 165 -7.87 19.16 -1.23
C GLY A 165 -6.55 18.49 -0.85
N PHE A 166 -6.12 17.50 -1.65
CA PHE A 166 -4.81 16.87 -1.49
C PHE A 166 -3.70 17.77 -2.06
N GLU A 167 -2.58 17.79 -1.35
CA GLU A 167 -1.29 18.29 -1.83
C GLU A 167 -0.64 17.15 -2.64
N THR A 168 -0.63 17.29 -3.95
CA THR A 168 -0.25 16.22 -4.89
C THR A 168 1.18 16.40 -5.38
N GLN A 169 1.92 15.29 -5.44
CA GLN A 169 3.23 15.17 -6.06
C GLN A 169 3.19 14.02 -7.06
N ILE A 170 3.45 14.32 -8.34
CA ILE A 170 3.57 13.29 -9.38
C ILE A 170 5.05 12.98 -9.61
N VAL A 171 5.41 11.71 -9.58
CA VAL A 171 6.75 11.20 -9.89
C VAL A 171 6.67 10.38 -11.18
N LYS A 172 7.12 10.97 -12.29
CA LYS A 172 7.08 10.35 -13.62
C LYS A 172 8.37 9.59 -13.91
N ASP A 173 8.24 8.43 -14.54
CA ASP A 173 9.34 7.59 -15.03
C ASP A 173 10.48 7.50 -14.02
N ALA A 174 10.13 7.01 -12.84
CA ALA A 174 10.99 7.00 -11.68
C ALA A 174 11.76 5.68 -11.59
N GLY A 175 13.07 5.80 -11.42
CA GLY A 175 13.91 4.69 -11.00
C GLY A 175 13.78 4.39 -9.51
N LYS A 176 14.35 3.27 -9.06
CA LYS A 176 14.23 2.76 -7.68
C LYS A 176 14.52 3.83 -6.63
N ALA A 177 15.67 4.49 -6.74
CA ALA A 177 16.12 5.49 -5.77
C ALA A 177 15.14 6.67 -5.66
N LYS A 178 14.63 7.18 -6.79
CA LYS A 178 13.68 8.31 -6.80
C LYS A 178 12.33 7.96 -6.16
N ILE A 179 11.86 6.72 -6.35
CA ILE A 179 10.65 6.22 -5.69
C ILE A 179 10.85 6.17 -4.17
N ILE A 180 11.95 5.57 -3.72
CA ILE A 180 12.28 5.46 -2.30
C ILE A 180 12.46 6.85 -1.67
N GLU A 181 13.11 7.78 -2.36
CA GLU A 181 13.28 9.17 -1.92
C GLU A 181 11.93 9.87 -1.72
N ALA A 182 11.01 9.76 -2.69
CA ALA A 182 9.67 10.36 -2.57
C ALA A 182 8.91 9.78 -1.37
N LEU A 183 8.99 8.46 -1.15
CA LEU A 183 8.35 7.79 -0.02
C LEU A 183 8.98 8.15 1.34
N ASN A 184 10.30 8.29 1.39
CA ASN A 184 11.00 8.76 2.59
C ASN A 184 10.69 10.24 2.89
N THR A 185 10.53 11.06 1.86
CA THR A 185 10.17 12.48 2.02
C THR A 185 8.81 12.61 2.67
N ILE A 186 7.80 11.88 2.18
CA ILE A 186 6.48 11.90 2.80
C ILE A 186 6.47 11.27 4.19
N ALA A 187 7.28 10.24 4.45
CA ALA A 187 7.43 9.68 5.79
C ALA A 187 7.99 10.70 6.80
N ALA A 188 8.92 11.56 6.37
CA ALA A 188 9.46 12.63 7.19
C ALA A 188 8.48 13.79 7.40
N GLU A 189 7.70 14.15 6.39
CA GLU A 189 6.76 15.29 6.46
C GLU A 189 5.45 14.95 7.17
N ALA A 190 4.88 13.79 6.90
CA ALA A 190 3.55 13.42 7.37
C ALA A 190 3.51 13.28 8.90
N LYS A 191 2.47 13.85 9.50
CA LYS A 191 2.19 13.75 10.94
C LYS A 191 1.00 12.83 11.20
N PRO A 192 0.81 12.32 12.43
CA PRO A 192 -0.29 11.41 12.76
C PRO A 192 -1.70 11.91 12.41
N GLU A 193 -1.89 13.22 12.31
CA GLU A 193 -3.18 13.89 12.06
C GLU A 193 -3.43 14.13 10.56
N ASP A 194 -2.47 13.80 9.72
CA ASP A 194 -2.56 13.95 8.27
C ASP A 194 -3.07 12.65 7.62
N ALA A 195 -3.52 12.74 6.37
CA ALA A 195 -3.84 11.59 5.53
C ALA A 195 -2.87 11.52 4.34
N VAL A 196 -2.48 10.30 3.97
CA VAL A 196 -1.54 10.05 2.87
C VAL A 196 -2.16 9.04 1.91
N LEU A 197 -2.22 9.40 0.64
CA LEU A 197 -2.51 8.49 -0.46
C LEU A 197 -1.24 8.29 -1.27
N LEU A 198 -0.82 7.05 -1.41
CA LEU A 198 0.25 6.69 -2.33
C LEU A 198 -0.38 6.02 -3.55
N MET A 199 0.12 6.32 -4.74
CA MET A 199 -0.26 5.59 -5.93
C MET A 199 0.97 5.12 -6.70
N TYR A 200 0.93 3.88 -7.18
CA TYR A 200 1.89 3.36 -8.15
C TYR A 200 1.15 2.76 -9.34
N ALA A 201 1.48 3.24 -10.54
CA ALA A 201 1.04 2.67 -11.80
C ALA A 201 2.27 2.34 -12.65
N GLY A 202 2.38 1.08 -13.09
CA GLY A 202 3.55 0.60 -13.81
C GLY A 202 3.68 -0.92 -13.78
N HIS A 203 4.84 -1.41 -14.21
CA HIS A 203 5.15 -2.83 -14.19
C HIS A 203 5.34 -3.34 -12.77
N GLY A 204 4.92 -4.59 -12.57
CA GLY A 204 5.13 -5.36 -11.36
C GLY A 204 5.35 -6.83 -11.70
N TYR A 205 5.92 -7.58 -10.77
CA TYR A 205 6.10 -9.02 -10.93
C TYR A 205 5.71 -9.74 -9.63
N LEU A 206 4.95 -10.82 -9.75
CA LEU A 206 4.60 -11.70 -8.64
C LEU A 206 5.34 -13.04 -8.80
N MET A 207 6.19 -13.37 -7.84
CA MET A 207 6.78 -14.70 -7.69
C MET A 207 5.77 -15.60 -6.97
N ASP A 208 5.01 -16.39 -7.73
CA ASP A 208 3.92 -17.20 -7.21
C ASP A 208 4.34 -18.33 -6.27
N ASP A 209 5.57 -18.83 -6.40
CA ASP A 209 6.14 -19.88 -5.56
C ASP A 209 6.33 -19.41 -4.11
N ILE A 210 6.85 -18.20 -3.93
CA ILE A 210 7.12 -17.60 -2.62
C ILE A 210 6.11 -16.51 -2.21
N LYS A 211 5.11 -16.23 -3.05
CA LYS A 211 4.10 -15.18 -2.88
C LYS A 211 4.68 -13.78 -2.63
N MET A 212 5.83 -13.49 -3.24
CA MET A 212 6.51 -12.20 -3.12
C MET A 212 6.29 -11.35 -4.38
N GLY A 213 5.81 -10.14 -4.19
CA GLY A 213 5.59 -9.14 -5.25
C GLY A 213 6.73 -8.14 -5.31
N TYR A 214 7.00 -7.64 -6.52
CA TYR A 214 7.96 -6.58 -6.78
C TYR A 214 7.36 -5.49 -7.67
N TRP A 215 7.61 -4.22 -7.36
CA TRP A 215 7.52 -3.13 -8.34
C TRP A 215 8.77 -3.14 -9.21
N ILE A 216 8.57 -2.85 -10.50
CA ILE A 216 9.62 -2.74 -11.51
C ILE A 216 9.73 -1.25 -11.89
N PRO A 217 10.74 -0.51 -11.38
CA PRO A 217 11.02 0.86 -11.79
C PRO A 217 11.57 0.96 -13.23
N VAL A 218 11.64 2.17 -13.79
CA VAL A 218 12.08 2.34 -15.20
C VAL A 218 13.57 2.02 -15.43
N ASP A 219 14.37 2.06 -14.37
CA ASP A 219 15.81 1.70 -14.38
C ASP A 219 16.06 0.24 -13.99
N ALA A 220 15.00 -0.59 -13.89
CA ALA A 220 15.12 -2.00 -13.57
C ALA A 220 15.89 -2.77 -14.66
N SER A 221 16.65 -3.77 -14.21
CA SER A 221 17.30 -4.74 -15.07
C SER A 221 16.46 -6.01 -15.17
N VAL A 222 16.48 -6.65 -16.34
CA VAL A 222 15.92 -8.00 -16.50
C VAL A 222 16.88 -9.10 -16.02
N LYS A 223 18.15 -8.76 -15.80
CA LYS A 223 19.22 -9.68 -15.41
C LYS A 223 19.46 -9.73 -13.92
N THR A 224 19.13 -8.65 -13.21
CA THR A 224 19.39 -8.50 -11.78
C THR A 224 18.19 -7.87 -11.09
N ALA A 225 17.88 -8.31 -9.87
CA ALA A 225 16.77 -7.78 -9.09
C ALA A 225 17.12 -6.54 -8.25
N GLN A 226 18.39 -6.09 -8.26
CA GLN A 226 18.84 -4.93 -7.48
C GLN A 226 18.00 -3.65 -7.69
N GLY A 227 17.52 -3.43 -8.92
CA GLY A 227 16.66 -2.29 -9.27
C GLY A 227 15.19 -2.45 -8.93
N TRP A 228 14.76 -3.61 -8.41
CA TRP A 228 13.35 -3.88 -8.09
C TRP A 228 13.02 -3.46 -6.64
N ILE A 229 11.74 -3.29 -6.32
CA ILE A 229 11.30 -2.94 -4.95
C ILE A 229 10.34 -4.02 -4.45
N SER A 230 10.71 -4.73 -3.39
CA SER A 230 9.91 -5.84 -2.84
C SER A 230 8.69 -5.36 -2.05
N ASN A 231 7.66 -6.22 -1.93
CA ASN A 231 6.54 -5.99 -1.00
C ASN A 231 7.02 -5.70 0.42
N SER A 232 8.05 -6.44 0.87
CA SER A 232 8.58 -6.27 2.21
C SER A 232 9.10 -4.86 2.43
N ASP A 233 9.85 -4.33 1.46
CA ASP A 233 10.36 -2.96 1.54
C ASP A 233 9.25 -1.92 1.43
N ILE A 234 8.24 -2.17 0.61
CA ILE A 234 7.06 -1.29 0.54
C ILE A 234 6.31 -1.29 1.87
N SER A 235 6.09 -2.45 2.51
CA SER A 235 5.50 -2.51 3.85
C SER A 235 6.35 -1.76 4.88
N LYS A 236 7.69 -1.84 4.83
CA LYS A 236 8.58 -1.05 5.69
C LYS A 236 8.45 0.45 5.43
N LEU A 237 8.36 0.87 4.16
CA LEU A 237 8.15 2.27 3.78
C LEU A 237 6.79 2.80 4.26
N LEU A 238 5.73 2.01 4.12
CA LEU A 238 4.41 2.33 4.66
C LEU A 238 4.44 2.43 6.20
N ALA A 239 5.18 1.54 6.87
CA ALA A 239 5.36 1.55 8.32
C ALA A 239 6.05 2.84 8.81
N ALA A 240 6.99 3.38 8.04
CA ALA A 240 7.70 4.61 8.36
C ALA A 240 6.80 5.88 8.26
N ILE A 241 5.70 5.82 7.52
CA ILE A 241 4.75 6.93 7.41
C ILE A 241 3.86 6.95 8.67
N ARG A 242 3.93 8.06 9.41
CA ARG A 242 3.25 8.22 10.72
C ARG A 242 1.77 8.58 10.61
N ALA A 243 1.30 9.00 9.44
CA ALA A 243 -0.10 9.33 9.20
C ALA A 243 -1.02 8.18 9.64
N ARG A 244 -2.08 8.49 10.38
CA ARG A 244 -3.07 7.48 10.80
C ARG A 244 -3.96 7.03 9.65
N GLN A 245 -4.09 7.84 8.61
CA GLN A 245 -4.87 7.52 7.43
C GLN A 245 -3.92 7.34 6.25
N LEU A 246 -3.59 6.09 5.90
CA LEU A 246 -2.69 5.74 4.82
C LEU A 246 -3.34 4.71 3.89
N ILE A 247 -3.39 5.02 2.60
CA ILE A 247 -3.82 4.08 1.56
C ILE A 247 -2.81 4.05 0.42
N LEU A 248 -2.42 2.85 0.00
CA LEU A 248 -1.65 2.60 -1.21
C LEU A 248 -2.60 2.10 -2.31
N VAL A 249 -2.79 2.89 -3.35
CA VAL A 249 -3.45 2.47 -4.58
C VAL A 249 -2.38 1.92 -5.53
N SER A 250 -2.55 0.70 -6.02
CA SER A 250 -1.55 0.11 -6.92
C SER A 250 -2.22 -0.47 -8.15
N ASP A 251 -1.95 0.16 -9.29
CA ASP A 251 -2.29 -0.34 -10.61
C ASP A 251 -1.11 -1.10 -11.20
N SER A 252 -0.84 -2.25 -10.59
CA SER A 252 0.23 -3.16 -11.00
C SER A 252 -0.03 -4.58 -10.47
N CYS A 253 0.52 -5.55 -11.17
CA CYS A 253 0.55 -7.01 -10.93
C CYS A 253 0.90 -7.42 -9.50
N TYR A 254 1.69 -6.58 -8.85
CA TYR A 254 2.28 -6.70 -7.52
C TYR A 254 1.25 -6.73 -6.36
N SER A 255 0.13 -6.06 -6.55
CA SER A 255 -0.65 -5.51 -5.44
C SER A 255 -1.51 -6.52 -4.69
N GLY A 256 -1.75 -7.70 -5.29
CA GLY A 256 -2.55 -8.77 -4.68
C GLY A 256 -1.85 -9.56 -3.56
N SER A 257 -0.53 -9.43 -3.38
CA SER A 257 0.17 -10.08 -2.25
C SER A 257 0.08 -9.27 -0.96
N LEU A 258 0.10 -7.94 -1.02
CA LEU A 258 -0.06 -7.08 0.17
C LEU A 258 -1.50 -7.11 0.71
N THR A 259 -2.50 -7.21 -0.16
CA THR A 259 -3.92 -7.27 0.22
C THR A 259 -4.31 -8.58 0.92
N LYS A 260 -3.42 -9.60 0.90
CA LYS A 260 -3.64 -10.91 1.54
C LYS A 260 -3.24 -10.95 3.02
N GLU A 261 -2.56 -9.92 3.55
CA GLU A 261 -2.21 -9.87 4.98
C GLU A 261 -3.46 -9.91 5.85
N GLN A 262 -4.46 -9.08 5.55
CA GLN A 262 -5.79 -9.18 6.13
C GLN A 262 -6.83 -8.58 5.18
N LYS A 263 -7.86 -9.36 4.82
CA LYS A 263 -9.01 -8.81 4.12
C LYS A 263 -9.78 -7.92 5.08
N VAL A 264 -10.01 -6.66 4.70
CA VAL A 264 -10.85 -5.76 5.49
C VAL A 264 -12.27 -6.33 5.48
N ALA A 265 -12.78 -6.68 6.66
CA ALA A 265 -14.12 -7.25 6.80
C ALA A 265 -15.17 -6.21 6.40
N GLN A 266 -15.85 -6.45 5.28
CA GLN A 266 -17.08 -5.74 4.96
C GLN A 266 -18.16 -6.19 5.96
N GLY A 267 -18.53 -5.32 6.91
CA GLY A 267 -19.68 -5.63 7.77
C GLY A 267 -19.70 -5.00 9.16
N ARG A 268 -18.58 -4.45 9.67
CA ARG A 268 -18.63 -3.58 10.85
C ARG A 268 -18.74 -2.13 10.38
N GLU A 269 -19.95 -1.58 10.39
CA GLU A 269 -20.16 -0.13 10.23
C GLU A 269 -19.61 0.59 11.46
N MET A 270 -18.31 0.88 11.44
CA MET A 270 -17.72 1.83 12.39
C MET A 270 -18.06 3.24 11.97
N LYS A 271 -18.30 4.09 12.97
CA LYS A 271 -18.55 5.51 12.71
C LYS A 271 -17.25 6.17 12.22
N PRO A 272 -17.31 7.18 11.35
CA PRO A 272 -16.11 7.86 10.87
C PRO A 272 -15.18 8.36 11.99
N GLU A 273 -15.73 8.80 13.12
CA GLU A 273 -14.96 9.26 14.27
C GLU A 273 -14.19 8.13 14.97
N GLU A 274 -14.67 6.89 14.85
CA GLU A 274 -13.99 5.70 15.37
C GLU A 274 -12.86 5.27 14.41
N ILE A 275 -13.12 5.34 13.10
CA ILE A 275 -12.10 5.08 12.06
C ILE A 275 -10.91 6.04 12.20
N LEU A 276 -11.16 7.34 12.40
CA LEU A 276 -10.10 8.35 12.57
C LEU A 276 -9.26 8.17 13.83
N LYS A 277 -9.76 7.42 14.84
CA LYS A 277 -9.00 7.08 16.04
C LYS A 277 -7.99 5.97 15.79
N GLN A 278 -8.27 5.10 14.82
CA GLN A 278 -7.41 3.98 14.46
C GLN A 278 -6.34 4.39 13.45
N ARG A 279 -5.22 3.67 13.46
CA ARG A 279 -4.25 3.75 12.38
C ARG A 279 -4.65 2.77 11.27
N SER A 280 -5.06 3.32 10.15
CA SER A 280 -5.43 2.61 8.93
C SER A 280 -4.26 2.63 7.95
N VAL A 281 -3.68 1.46 7.68
CA VAL A 281 -2.78 1.24 6.53
C VAL A 281 -3.41 0.25 5.58
N LEU A 282 -3.78 0.70 4.39
CA LEU A 282 -4.62 -0.05 3.45
C LEU A 282 -3.98 -0.14 2.07
N VAL A 283 -4.32 -1.17 1.32
CA VAL A 283 -3.95 -1.35 -0.08
C VAL A 283 -5.20 -1.55 -0.92
N PHE A 284 -5.27 -0.82 -2.02
CA PHE A 284 -6.27 -0.95 -3.06
C PHE A 284 -5.57 -1.31 -4.38
N SER A 285 -5.64 -2.58 -4.74
CA SER A 285 -5.00 -3.14 -5.93
C SER A 285 -5.95 -3.19 -7.12
N SER A 286 -5.44 -2.99 -8.34
CA SER A 286 -6.19 -3.31 -9.56
C SER A 286 -6.44 -4.80 -9.74
N GLY A 287 -5.58 -5.66 -9.19
CA GLY A 287 -5.82 -7.11 -9.13
C GLY A 287 -5.74 -7.82 -10.48
N ALA A 288 -5.09 -7.22 -11.48
CA ALA A 288 -4.65 -7.91 -12.69
C ALA A 288 -3.13 -7.95 -12.78
N ASP A 289 -2.63 -8.85 -13.61
CA ASP A 289 -1.21 -9.04 -13.88
C ASP A 289 -0.55 -7.92 -14.68
N GLU A 290 -1.26 -6.84 -15.07
CA GLU A 290 -0.72 -5.59 -15.66
C GLU A 290 -1.85 -4.57 -15.92
N PRO A 291 -1.56 -3.25 -16.01
CA PRO A 291 -2.43 -2.34 -16.74
C PRO A 291 -2.34 -2.69 -18.23
N VAL A 292 -3.45 -3.09 -18.81
CA VAL A 292 -3.49 -3.48 -20.23
C VAL A 292 -3.46 -2.20 -21.07
N SER A 293 -2.28 -1.81 -21.57
CA SER A 293 -2.13 -0.59 -22.38
C SER A 293 -3.06 -0.57 -23.59
N ASP A 294 -3.41 -1.74 -24.12
CA ASP A 294 -4.11 -1.87 -25.40
C ASP A 294 -5.64 -1.91 -25.26
N GLU A 295 -6.16 -1.93 -24.02
CA GLU A 295 -7.60 -2.04 -23.72
C GLU A 295 -8.08 -0.93 -22.78
N GLY A 296 -7.23 0.09 -22.57
CA GLY A 296 -7.57 1.28 -21.80
C GLY A 296 -8.80 2.02 -22.33
N LYS A 297 -9.41 2.84 -21.49
CA LYS A 297 -10.60 3.63 -21.79
C LYS A 297 -10.27 5.10 -21.65
N GLU A 298 -10.48 5.86 -22.73
CA GLU A 298 -10.22 7.31 -22.77
C GLU A 298 -8.77 7.69 -22.40
N GLY A 299 -7.79 6.87 -22.80
CA GLY A 299 -6.37 7.10 -22.49
C GLY A 299 -5.95 6.67 -21.08
N HIS A 300 -6.82 5.97 -20.36
CA HIS A 300 -6.57 5.46 -19.01
C HIS A 300 -6.64 3.94 -18.94
N SER A 301 -5.96 3.32 -17.96
CA SER A 301 -6.22 1.90 -17.67
C SER A 301 -7.70 1.71 -17.26
N ILE A 302 -8.26 0.51 -17.45
CA ILE A 302 -9.66 0.22 -17.06
C ILE A 302 -9.85 0.46 -15.55
N PHE A 303 -8.86 0.08 -14.73
CA PHE A 303 -8.86 0.33 -13.31
C PHE A 303 -8.84 1.82 -12.98
N ALA A 304 -7.90 2.57 -13.54
CA ALA A 304 -7.74 4.00 -13.30
C ALA A 304 -8.97 4.78 -13.77
N TRP A 305 -9.52 4.46 -14.94
CA TRP A 305 -10.74 5.10 -15.47
C TRP A 305 -11.92 4.94 -14.49
N ASN A 306 -12.15 3.72 -13.98
CA ASN A 306 -13.23 3.45 -13.03
C ASN A 306 -12.98 4.13 -11.67
N LEU A 307 -11.72 4.18 -11.22
CA LEU A 307 -11.34 4.90 -10.02
C LEU A 307 -11.57 6.41 -10.16
N ILE A 308 -11.17 7.01 -11.28
CA ILE A 308 -11.38 8.44 -11.59
C ILE A 308 -12.87 8.77 -11.54
N LYS A 309 -13.70 8.01 -12.27
CA LYS A 309 -15.15 8.21 -12.30
C LYS A 309 -15.80 8.07 -10.91
N THR A 310 -15.36 7.08 -10.13
CA THR A 310 -15.86 6.88 -8.77
C THR A 310 -15.46 8.05 -7.87
N LEU A 311 -14.20 8.47 -7.88
CA LEU A 311 -13.71 9.60 -7.10
C LEU A 311 -14.39 10.92 -7.50
N GLN A 312 -14.75 11.10 -8.77
CA GLN A 312 -15.48 12.29 -9.27
C GLN A 312 -16.95 12.35 -8.83
N SER A 313 -17.57 11.20 -8.55
CA SER A 313 -18.97 11.10 -8.11
C SER A 313 -19.11 10.86 -6.60
N THR A 314 -18.00 10.66 -5.90
CA THR A 314 -17.94 10.42 -4.46
C THR A 314 -18.50 11.61 -3.68
N GLY A 315 -19.30 11.31 -2.65
CA GLY A 315 -19.94 12.27 -1.75
C GLY A 315 -19.01 12.83 -0.67
N SER A 316 -19.58 13.55 0.29
CA SER A 316 -18.84 14.35 1.29
C SER A 316 -17.92 13.54 2.21
N LEU A 317 -18.30 12.33 2.60
CA LEU A 317 -17.50 11.45 3.45
C LEU A 317 -17.77 9.99 3.08
N THR A 318 -16.77 9.33 2.51
CA THR A 318 -16.89 7.98 1.96
C THR A 318 -15.72 7.10 2.39
N PRO A 319 -15.97 5.97 3.09
CA PRO A 319 -14.93 5.00 3.41
C PRO A 319 -14.32 4.36 2.15
N GLY A 320 -13.03 4.03 2.21
CA GLY A 320 -12.26 3.43 1.13
C GLY A 320 -12.84 2.10 0.68
N ALA A 321 -13.38 1.29 1.59
CA ALA A 321 -14.09 0.07 1.25
C ALA A 321 -15.31 0.32 0.32
N LYS A 322 -16.03 1.44 0.48
CA LYS A 322 -17.15 1.80 -0.43
C LYS A 322 -16.65 2.22 -1.81
N ILE A 323 -15.54 2.96 -1.87
CA ILE A 323 -14.87 3.31 -3.15
C ILE A 323 -14.43 2.05 -3.87
N TRP A 324 -13.72 1.15 -3.17
CA TRP A 324 -13.28 -0.13 -3.73
C TRP A 324 -14.47 -0.96 -4.21
N SER A 325 -15.58 -1.04 -3.46
CA SER A 325 -16.75 -1.82 -3.85
C SER A 325 -17.36 -1.32 -5.16
N ALA A 326 -17.50 0.00 -5.32
CA ALA A 326 -18.00 0.61 -6.55
C ALA A 326 -17.05 0.36 -7.75
N VAL A 327 -15.76 0.62 -7.57
CA VAL A 327 -14.75 0.38 -8.62
C VAL A 327 -14.68 -1.09 -8.99
N SER A 328 -14.66 -2.01 -8.02
CA SER A 328 -14.57 -3.45 -8.27
C SER A 328 -15.77 -3.96 -9.07
N LYS A 329 -16.97 -3.46 -8.76
CA LYS A 329 -18.19 -3.78 -9.50
C LYS A 329 -18.11 -3.32 -10.95
N ASP A 330 -17.72 -2.07 -11.20
CA ASP A 330 -17.66 -1.52 -12.55
C ASP A 330 -16.51 -2.14 -13.36
N VAL A 331 -15.33 -2.33 -12.75
CA VAL A 331 -14.19 -3.03 -13.38
C VAL A 331 -14.56 -4.47 -13.74
N SER A 332 -15.12 -5.26 -12.81
CA SER A 332 -15.47 -6.67 -13.06
C SER A 332 -16.54 -6.85 -14.13
N LYS A 333 -17.34 -5.80 -14.40
CA LYS A 333 -18.35 -5.80 -15.45
C LYS A 333 -17.73 -5.53 -16.83
N GLU A 334 -16.75 -4.62 -16.89
CA GLU A 334 -16.11 -4.20 -18.13
C GLU A 334 -14.96 -5.13 -18.52
N TYR A 335 -14.32 -5.78 -17.54
CA TYR A 335 -13.14 -6.60 -17.74
C TYR A 335 -13.02 -7.72 -16.69
N PRO A 336 -12.51 -8.90 -17.02
CA PRO A 336 -12.28 -10.01 -16.07
C PRO A 336 -11.10 -9.76 -15.11
N GLN A 337 -10.93 -8.52 -14.65
CA GLN A 337 -10.02 -8.10 -13.58
C GLN A 337 -10.79 -8.04 -12.25
N GLN A 338 -10.12 -8.39 -11.16
CA GLN A 338 -10.71 -8.45 -9.81
C GLN A 338 -9.93 -7.54 -8.85
N PRO A 339 -10.27 -6.25 -8.75
CA PRO A 339 -9.63 -5.35 -7.81
C PRO A 339 -9.76 -5.85 -6.38
N GLN A 340 -8.74 -5.62 -5.56
CA GLN A 340 -8.68 -6.14 -4.18
C GLN A 340 -8.43 -5.02 -3.19
N TYR A 341 -8.88 -5.26 -1.96
CA TYR A 341 -8.77 -4.33 -0.85
C TYR A 341 -8.33 -5.09 0.39
N GLY A 342 -7.28 -4.60 1.05
CA GLY A 342 -6.73 -5.26 2.23
C GLY A 342 -6.00 -4.30 3.14
N ALA A 343 -5.77 -4.76 4.36
CA ALA A 343 -4.98 -4.09 5.37
C ALA A 343 -3.56 -4.62 5.40
N VAL A 344 -2.58 -3.73 5.61
CA VAL A 344 -1.17 -4.08 5.77
C VAL A 344 -0.84 -4.08 7.26
N VAL A 345 -1.06 -5.23 7.89
CA VAL A 345 -0.84 -5.43 9.33
C VAL A 345 0.65 -5.29 9.65
N SER A 346 1.52 -5.77 8.76
CA SER A 346 2.98 -5.63 8.88
C SER A 346 3.44 -4.18 8.91
N ALA A 347 2.67 -3.28 8.30
CA ALA A 347 2.91 -1.84 8.31
C ALA A 347 2.23 -1.12 9.49
N GLY A 348 1.56 -1.85 10.39
CA GLY A 348 0.94 -1.38 11.62
C GLY A 348 -0.50 -0.87 11.48
N HIS A 349 -1.29 -1.46 10.57
CA HIS A 349 -2.74 -1.30 10.54
C HIS A 349 -3.38 -1.81 11.85
N ILE A 350 -4.38 -1.10 12.37
CA ILE A 350 -5.19 -1.52 13.52
C ILE A 350 -6.56 -1.98 13.03
N GLU A 351 -7.01 -3.14 13.52
CA GLU A 351 -8.31 -3.73 13.14
C GLU A 351 -9.44 -2.71 13.25
N GLY A 352 -10.25 -2.65 12.18
CA GLY A 352 -11.38 -1.74 12.10
C GLY A 352 -11.07 -0.38 11.48
N GLY A 353 -9.79 -0.10 11.20
CA GLY A 353 -9.42 1.06 10.39
C GLY A 353 -9.92 0.95 8.95
N ASP A 354 -10.38 2.07 8.40
CA ASP A 354 -10.56 2.30 6.96
C ASP A 354 -9.92 3.66 6.60
N PHE A 355 -9.78 3.95 5.31
CA PHE A 355 -9.35 5.26 4.80
C PHE A 355 -10.58 6.08 4.46
N LEU A 356 -10.66 7.32 4.94
CA LEU A 356 -11.81 8.18 4.69
C LEU A 356 -11.53 9.20 3.59
N PHE A 357 -12.23 9.08 2.46
CA PHE A 357 -12.29 10.13 1.44
C PHE A 357 -13.30 11.19 1.89
N GLN A 358 -12.79 12.38 2.22
CA GLN A 358 -13.60 13.48 2.72
C GLN A 358 -13.39 14.74 1.88
N LEU A 359 -14.48 15.38 1.46
CA LEU A 359 -14.41 16.68 0.79
C LEU A 359 -13.98 17.77 1.80
N PRO A 360 -13.24 18.80 1.37
CA PRO A 360 -12.94 19.96 2.20
C PRO A 360 -14.22 20.59 2.76
N LYS A 361 -14.15 21.11 3.99
CA LYS A 361 -15.26 21.82 4.63
C LYS A 361 -15.47 23.20 4.03
#